data_AF-A0A8H4TWW3-F1
#
_entry.id   AF-A0A8H4TWW3-F1
#
_cell.length_a   1.000
_cell.length_b   1.000
_cell.length_c   1.000
_cell.angle_alpha   90.00
_cell.angle_beta   90.00
_cell.angle_gamma   90.00
#
_symmetry.space_group_name_H-M   'P 1'
#
loop_
_entity.id
_entity.type
_entity.pdbx_description
1 polymer ?
#
loop_
_entity_poly.entity_id
_entity_poly.type
_entity_poly.pdbx_seq_one_letter_code
_entity_poly.pdbx_strand_id
1 'polypeptide(L)'
;SRFAHDSVEVLTNSRVKEVRPDKIFFTQQEDGKTVTKEIPMGFCLWSTGVSQTTFAQKLAKKLEAQNNKHALETDSHLRLIGTPLGDVYAIGDCATVQNNIADHMVTFLRTIAWEKGKDPEKVHLTFSEWRDVAERVKKRFPQATNHLRRVDKLFQEYDRDHSGTLDFEELHELLMQ
;
A
#
# COMPACT_ATOMS: atom_id res chain seq x y z
N SER A 1 -15.52 -26.73 -7.24
CA SER A 1 -15.77 -25.52 -6.43
C SER A 1 -17.26 -25.40 -6.18
N ARG A 2 -17.70 -24.60 -5.18
CA ARG A 2 -19.13 -24.32 -4.97
C ARG A 2 -19.82 -23.81 -6.25
N PHE A 3 -19.15 -22.94 -7.01
CA PHE A 3 -19.64 -22.44 -8.29
C PHE A 3 -19.94 -23.55 -9.30
N ALA A 4 -19.06 -24.53 -9.46
CA ALA A 4 -19.30 -25.64 -10.38
C ALA A 4 -20.49 -26.53 -9.93
N HIS A 5 -20.69 -26.70 -8.62
CA HIS A 5 -21.84 -27.41 -8.08
C HIS A 5 -23.16 -26.67 -8.38
N ASP A 6 -23.11 -25.33 -8.34
CA ASP A 6 -24.25 -24.46 -8.64
C ASP A 6 -24.36 -24.17 -10.16
N SER A 7 -23.66 -24.93 -11.01
CA SER A 7 -23.62 -24.78 -12.47
C SER A 7 -23.20 -23.38 -12.96
N VAL A 8 -22.35 -22.70 -12.19
CA VAL A 8 -21.76 -21.42 -12.54
C VAL A 8 -20.41 -21.65 -13.23
N GLU A 9 -20.34 -21.27 -14.51
CA GLU A 9 -19.09 -21.24 -15.26
C GLU A 9 -18.21 -20.07 -14.82
N VAL A 10 -17.00 -20.37 -14.36
CA VAL A 10 -16.05 -19.36 -13.88
C VAL A 10 -14.94 -19.18 -14.91
N LEU A 11 -14.95 -18.04 -15.60
CA LEU A 11 -13.93 -17.67 -16.57
C LEU A 11 -12.84 -16.81 -15.92
N THR A 12 -11.82 -17.45 -15.35
CA THR A 12 -10.64 -16.78 -14.80
C THR A 12 -9.65 -16.38 -15.91
N ASN A 13 -8.70 -15.50 -15.57
CA ASN A 13 -7.72 -14.93 -16.51
C ASN A 13 -8.37 -14.23 -17.71
N SER A 14 -9.63 -13.83 -17.54
CA SER A 14 -10.44 -13.18 -18.56
C SER A 14 -10.60 -11.69 -18.27
N ARG A 15 -10.62 -10.87 -19.31
CA ARG A 15 -10.87 -9.43 -19.23
C ARG A 15 -11.80 -9.01 -20.36
N VAL A 16 -12.92 -8.38 -20.01
CA VAL A 16 -13.88 -7.84 -20.98
C VAL A 16 -13.22 -6.73 -21.80
N LYS A 17 -13.39 -6.79 -23.12
CA LYS A 17 -12.93 -5.77 -24.08
C LYS A 17 -14.08 -4.90 -24.59
N GLU A 18 -15.22 -5.52 -24.92
CA GLU A 18 -16.36 -4.84 -25.53
C GLU A 18 -17.64 -5.55 -25.09
N VAL A 19 -18.69 -4.77 -24.79
CA VAL A 19 -20.03 -5.28 -24.51
C VAL A 19 -20.93 -4.82 -25.64
N ARG A 20 -21.59 -5.77 -26.32
CA ARG A 20 -22.62 -5.53 -27.33
C ARG A 20 -23.99 -5.95 -26.78
N PRO A 21 -25.10 -5.55 -27.43
CA PRO A 21 -26.44 -5.88 -26.93
C PRO A 21 -26.70 -7.38 -26.71
N ASP A 22 -26.08 -8.25 -27.50
CA ASP A 22 -26.33 -9.70 -27.55
C ASP A 22 -25.13 -10.56 -27.13
N LYS A 23 -23.96 -9.95 -26.90
CA LYS A 23 -22.72 -10.68 -26.60
C LYS A 23 -21.64 -9.84 -25.94
N ILE A 24 -20.68 -10.51 -25.31
CA ILE A 24 -19.48 -9.90 -24.74
C ILE A 24 -18.26 -10.40 -25.50
N PHE A 25 -17.36 -9.50 -25.88
CA PHE A 25 -16.00 -9.84 -26.31
C PHE A 25 -15.05 -9.70 -25.14
N PHE A 26 -14.23 -10.71 -24.91
CA PHE A 26 -13.24 -10.72 -23.84
C PHE A 26 -11.94 -11.37 -24.32
N THR A 27 -10.84 -11.01 -23.68
CA THR A 27 -9.58 -11.74 -23.79
C THR A 27 -9.41 -12.71 -22.65
N GLN A 28 -8.80 -13.85 -22.91
CA GLN A 28 -8.44 -14.84 -21.90
C GLN A 28 -6.99 -15.30 -22.09
N GLN A 29 -6.24 -15.49 -21.00
CA GLN A 29 -4.93 -16.12 -21.06
C GLN A 29 -5.09 -17.65 -21.07
N GLU A 30 -4.58 -18.29 -22.11
CA GLU A 30 -4.55 -19.74 -22.28
C GLU A 30 -3.14 -20.14 -22.73
N ASP A 31 -2.50 -21.05 -22.02
CA ASP A 31 -1.13 -21.53 -22.32
C ASP A 31 -0.10 -20.40 -22.54
N GLY A 32 -0.22 -19.34 -21.74
CA GLY A 32 0.66 -18.16 -21.81
C GLY A 32 0.38 -17.21 -22.98
N LYS A 33 -0.69 -17.44 -23.75
CA LYS A 33 -1.11 -16.61 -24.88
C LYS A 33 -2.45 -15.95 -24.61
N THR A 34 -2.59 -14.71 -25.03
CA THR A 34 -3.85 -13.98 -24.95
C THR A 34 -4.69 -14.27 -26.19
N VAL A 35 -5.82 -14.95 -25.99
CA VAL A 35 -6.81 -15.21 -27.04
C VAL A 35 -8.03 -14.31 -26.85
N THR A 36 -8.72 -13.97 -27.94
CA THR A 36 -9.98 -13.22 -27.89
C THR A 36 -11.14 -14.18 -28.15
N LYS A 37 -12.17 -14.11 -27.30
CA LYS A 37 -13.36 -14.95 -27.33
C LYS A 37 -14.61 -14.09 -27.27
N GLU A 38 -15.73 -14.68 -27.67
CA GLU A 38 -17.06 -14.09 -27.48
C GLU A 38 -17.97 -15.03 -26.69
N ILE A 39 -18.89 -14.45 -25.92
CA ILE A 39 -19.94 -15.18 -25.20
C ILE A 39 -21.29 -14.49 -25.45
N PRO A 40 -22.32 -15.20 -25.93
CA PRO A 40 -23.68 -14.67 -26.02
C PRO A 40 -24.21 -14.28 -24.65
N MET A 41 -25.00 -13.21 -24.59
CA MET A 41 -25.45 -12.63 -23.33
C MET A 41 -26.88 -12.07 -23.47
N GLY A 42 -27.77 -12.44 -22.53
CA GLY A 42 -29.06 -11.78 -22.35
C GLY A 42 -29.08 -10.70 -21.25
N PHE A 43 -28.16 -10.78 -20.28
CA PHE A 43 -28.05 -9.85 -19.17
C PHE A 43 -26.58 -9.68 -18.73
N CYS A 44 -26.16 -8.43 -18.51
CA CYS A 44 -24.84 -8.09 -18.00
C CYS A 44 -24.94 -7.47 -16.61
N LEU A 45 -24.29 -8.05 -15.62
CA LEU A 45 -24.03 -7.39 -14.34
C LEU A 45 -22.58 -6.89 -14.32
N TRP A 46 -22.38 -5.57 -14.38
CA TRP A 46 -21.06 -4.97 -14.25
C TRP A 46 -20.78 -4.61 -12.78
N SER A 47 -20.02 -5.45 -12.09
CA SER A 47 -19.75 -5.34 -10.65
C SER A 47 -18.28 -4.97 -10.32
N THR A 48 -17.59 -4.33 -11.26
CA THR A 48 -16.18 -3.96 -11.12
C THR A 48 -15.90 -2.54 -11.64
N GLY A 49 -14.73 -2.01 -11.29
CA GLY A 49 -14.29 -0.68 -11.70
C GLY A 49 -14.70 0.37 -10.67
N VAL A 50 -13.71 0.84 -9.91
CA VAL A 50 -13.84 2.02 -9.06
C VAL A 50 -13.04 3.14 -9.71
N SER A 51 -13.60 4.35 -9.71
CA SER A 51 -12.94 5.55 -10.19
C SER A 51 -13.22 6.70 -9.23
N GLN A 52 -12.31 7.68 -9.17
CA GLN A 52 -12.53 8.88 -8.38
C GLN A 52 -13.82 9.58 -8.83
N THR A 53 -14.59 10.05 -7.86
CA THR A 53 -15.74 10.92 -8.13
C THR A 53 -15.26 12.22 -8.79
N THR A 54 -16.13 12.86 -9.59
CA THR A 54 -15.82 14.16 -10.22
C THR A 54 -15.44 15.22 -9.19
N PHE A 55 -16.00 15.16 -7.98
CA PHE A 55 -15.64 16.04 -6.88
C PHE A 55 -14.18 15.84 -6.44
N ALA A 56 -13.78 14.59 -6.16
CA ALA A 56 -12.42 14.27 -5.74
C ALA A 56 -11.39 14.69 -6.81
N GLN A 57 -11.68 14.44 -8.09
CA GLN A 57 -10.81 14.86 -9.20
C GLN A 57 -10.63 16.39 -9.26
N LYS A 58 -11.72 17.15 -9.08
CA LYS A 58 -11.67 18.62 -9.08
C LYS A 58 -10.94 19.16 -7.87
N LEU A 59 -11.10 18.53 -6.71
CA LEU A 59 -10.40 18.91 -5.49
C LEU A 59 -8.89 18.63 -5.61
N ALA A 60 -8.50 17.43 -6.06
CA ALA A 60 -7.11 17.06 -6.28
C ALA A 60 -6.39 18.06 -7.20
N LYS A 61 -7.02 18.47 -8.30
CA LYS A 61 -6.46 19.47 -9.24
C LYS A 61 -6.19 20.85 -8.62
N LYS A 62 -6.80 21.18 -7.47
CA LYS A 62 -6.58 22.45 -6.77
C LYS A 62 -5.48 22.37 -5.72
N LEU A 63 -4.98 21.17 -5.41
CA LEU A 63 -4.01 20.91 -4.35
C LEU A 63 -2.73 20.36 -4.99
N GLU A 64 -1.66 21.14 -4.99
CA GLU A 64 -0.39 20.76 -5.65
C GLU A 64 0.21 19.45 -5.10
N ALA A 65 -0.09 19.11 -3.85
CA ALA A 65 0.40 17.90 -3.20
C ALA A 65 -0.36 16.61 -3.57
N GLN A 66 -1.44 16.70 -4.36
CA GLN A 66 -2.28 15.57 -4.73
C GLN A 66 -1.88 15.00 -6.10
N ASN A 67 -1.09 13.94 -6.12
CA ASN A 67 -0.54 13.36 -7.36
C ASN A 67 -1.17 12.01 -7.73
N ASN A 68 -1.88 11.37 -6.78
CA ASN A 68 -2.53 10.09 -7.01
C ASN A 68 -3.78 10.21 -7.91
N LYS A 69 -3.81 9.41 -8.98
CA LYS A 69 -4.90 9.40 -9.99
C LYS A 69 -6.14 8.60 -9.56
N HIS A 70 -6.04 7.80 -8.49
CA HIS A 70 -7.07 6.85 -8.07
C HIS A 70 -7.78 7.23 -6.77
N ALA A 71 -7.12 7.96 -5.87
CA ALA A 71 -7.72 8.45 -4.62
C ALA A 71 -7.06 9.76 -4.15
N LEU A 72 -7.73 10.48 -3.24
CA LEU A 72 -7.14 11.62 -2.53
C LEU A 72 -6.13 11.11 -1.50
N GLU A 73 -4.98 11.76 -1.41
CA GLU A 73 -3.89 11.40 -0.53
C GLU A 73 -4.06 12.07 0.83
N THR A 74 -3.99 11.26 1.88
CA THR A 74 -4.09 11.69 3.27
C THR A 74 -2.84 11.31 4.03
N ASP A 75 -2.58 11.99 5.14
CA ASP A 75 -1.55 11.57 6.08
C ASP A 75 -2.05 10.43 6.99
N SER A 76 -1.19 9.98 7.91
CA SER A 76 -1.53 8.89 8.86
C SER A 76 -2.69 9.20 9.82
N HIS A 77 -3.12 10.46 9.90
CA HIS A 77 -4.26 10.91 10.70
C HIS A 77 -5.49 11.21 9.83
N LEU A 78 -5.48 10.76 8.56
CA LEU A 78 -6.55 10.90 7.58
C LEU A 78 -6.81 12.35 7.16
N ARG A 79 -5.87 13.26 7.43
CA ARG A 79 -5.95 14.67 7.01
C ARG A 79 -5.56 14.78 5.55
N LEU A 80 -6.31 15.54 4.77
CA LEU A 80 -6.05 15.72 3.36
C LEU A 80 -4.74 16.50 3.15
N ILE A 81 -3.83 15.94 2.35
CA ILE A 81 -2.54 16.57 2.09
C ILE A 81 -2.75 17.76 1.14
N GLY A 82 -2.16 18.91 1.47
CA GLY A 82 -2.27 20.15 0.69
C GLY A 82 -3.35 21.11 1.20
N THR A 83 -4.11 20.75 2.23
CA THR A 83 -5.02 21.67 2.94
C THR A 83 -4.40 22.17 4.25
N PRO A 84 -4.89 23.27 4.85
CA PRO A 84 -4.50 23.66 6.20
C PRO A 84 -4.68 22.50 7.18
N LEU A 85 -3.75 22.41 8.15
CA LEU A 85 -3.65 21.27 9.05
C LEU A 85 -4.88 21.16 9.95
N GLY A 86 -5.63 20.06 9.80
CA GLY A 86 -6.79 19.76 10.65
C GLY A 86 -8.13 20.29 10.14
N ASP A 87 -8.16 20.92 8.96
CA ASP A 87 -9.42 21.47 8.40
C ASP A 87 -10.20 20.43 7.59
N VAL A 88 -9.49 19.55 6.87
CA VAL A 88 -10.08 18.62 5.91
C VAL A 88 -9.54 17.21 6.13
N TYR A 89 -10.46 16.24 6.15
CA TYR A 89 -10.17 14.82 6.28
C TYR A 89 -10.84 14.04 5.15
N ALA A 90 -10.27 12.90 4.76
CA ALA A 90 -10.84 12.01 3.75
C ALA A 90 -10.64 10.54 4.13
N ILE A 91 -11.67 9.72 3.96
CA ILE A 91 -11.70 8.30 4.36
C ILE A 91 -12.52 7.46 3.38
N GLY A 92 -12.31 6.14 3.40
CA GLY A 92 -12.99 5.20 2.51
C GLY A 92 -12.45 5.24 1.08
N ASP A 93 -13.25 4.77 0.11
CA ASP A 93 -12.81 4.54 -1.28
C ASP A 93 -12.29 5.80 -2.00
N CYS A 94 -12.63 7.00 -1.53
CA CYS A 94 -12.16 8.24 -2.13
C CYS A 94 -10.76 8.65 -1.69
N ALA A 95 -10.16 7.96 -0.70
CA ALA A 95 -8.92 8.35 -0.07
C ALA A 95 -7.94 7.19 0.08
N THR A 96 -6.65 7.51 0.09
CA THR A 96 -5.56 6.60 0.45
C THR A 96 -4.61 7.31 1.40
N VAL A 97 -4.00 6.55 2.31
CA VAL A 97 -2.99 7.08 3.23
C VAL A 97 -1.64 7.01 2.51
N GLN A 98 -0.90 8.12 2.48
CA GLN A 98 0.49 8.10 2.05
C GLN A 98 1.32 7.32 3.06
N ASN A 99 1.81 6.16 2.62
CA ASN A 99 2.70 5.30 3.39
C ASN A 99 4.16 5.66 3.13
N ASN A 100 4.52 6.95 3.19
CA ASN A 100 5.92 7.37 3.10
C ASN A 100 6.62 7.12 4.44
N ILE A 101 6.66 5.84 4.82
CA ILE A 101 7.29 5.34 6.04
C ILE A 101 8.77 5.76 6.02
N ALA A 102 9.44 5.63 4.88
CA ALA A 102 10.83 6.02 4.63
C ALA A 102 11.22 7.41 5.16
N ASP A 103 10.52 8.47 4.75
CA ASP A 103 10.83 9.85 5.19
C ASP A 103 10.63 10.04 6.69
N HIS A 104 9.64 9.35 7.24
CA HIS A 104 9.39 9.33 8.68
C HIS A 104 10.40 8.49 9.47
N MET A 105 11.07 7.52 8.81
CA MET A 105 12.03 6.60 9.41
C MET A 105 13.40 7.24 9.60
N VAL A 106 13.87 8.05 8.64
CA VAL A 106 15.09 8.87 8.84
C VAL A 106 14.91 9.80 10.04
N THR A 107 13.71 10.38 10.20
CA THR A 107 13.36 11.18 11.38
C THR A 107 13.43 10.36 12.67
N PHE A 108 12.97 9.11 12.61
CA PHE A 108 13.00 8.19 13.75
C PHE A 108 14.43 7.77 14.13
N LEU A 109 15.25 7.37 13.15
CA LEU A 109 16.66 7.04 13.35
C LEU A 109 17.44 8.25 13.89
N ARG A 110 17.17 9.45 13.37
CA ARG A 110 17.73 10.70 13.93
C ARG A 110 17.33 10.93 15.39
N THR A 111 16.09 10.60 15.76
CA THR A 111 15.63 10.73 17.14
C THR A 111 16.40 9.79 18.06
N ILE A 112 16.58 8.52 17.68
CA ILE A 112 17.36 7.55 18.47
C ILE A 112 18.83 7.97 18.55
N ALA A 113 19.40 8.40 17.43
CA ALA A 113 20.77 8.86 17.35
C ALA A 113 21.01 10.02 18.33
N TRP A 114 20.08 10.98 18.34
CA TRP A 114 20.09 12.10 19.27
C TRP A 114 19.95 11.66 20.73
N GLU A 115 19.01 10.75 21.05
CA GLU A 115 18.86 10.15 22.40
C GLU A 115 20.15 9.47 22.87
N LYS A 116 20.91 8.85 21.96
CA LYS A 116 22.18 8.17 22.23
C LYS A 116 23.42 9.08 22.16
N GLY A 117 23.26 10.35 21.79
CA GLY A 117 24.38 11.27 21.53
C GLY A 117 25.31 10.79 20.40
N LYS A 118 24.77 10.03 19.44
CA LYS A 118 25.50 9.45 18.32
C LYS A 118 25.07 10.07 16.99
N ASP A 119 25.94 9.93 16.00
CA ASP A 119 25.61 10.18 14.60
C ASP A 119 24.57 9.15 14.12
N PRO A 120 23.48 9.55 13.44
CA PRO A 120 22.49 8.62 12.87
C PRO A 120 23.08 7.48 12.05
N GLU A 121 24.15 7.75 11.28
CA GLU A 121 24.82 6.74 10.44
C GLU A 121 25.65 5.74 11.24
N LYS A 122 25.90 6.02 12.54
CA LYS A 122 26.68 5.16 13.44
C LYS A 122 25.82 4.45 14.48
N VAL A 123 24.49 4.58 14.37
CA VAL A 123 23.57 3.89 15.26
C VAL A 123 23.53 2.41 14.90
N HIS A 124 23.80 1.59 15.91
CA HIS A 124 23.56 0.16 15.87
C HIS A 124 22.44 -0.14 16.87
N LEU A 125 21.44 -0.90 16.45
CA LEU A 125 20.30 -1.29 17.27
C LEU A 125 20.39 -2.76 17.65
N THR A 126 20.48 -3.04 18.95
CA THR A 126 20.30 -4.42 19.43
C THR A 126 18.86 -4.87 19.21
N PHE A 127 18.61 -6.18 19.28
CA PHE A 127 17.25 -6.71 19.16
C PHE A 127 16.26 -6.10 20.16
N SER A 128 16.71 -5.84 21.40
CA SER A 128 15.86 -5.23 22.43
C SER A 128 15.46 -3.80 22.05
N GLU A 129 16.40 -3.01 21.56
CA GLU A 129 16.16 -1.64 21.12
C GLU A 129 15.31 -1.61 19.86
N TRP A 130 15.55 -2.52 18.93
CA TRP A 130 14.73 -2.70 17.73
C TRP A 130 13.26 -2.97 18.08
N ARG A 131 12.98 -3.78 19.11
CA ARG A 131 11.59 -3.97 19.59
C ARG A 131 10.96 -2.68 20.11
N ASP A 132 11.69 -1.89 20.89
CA ASP A 132 11.18 -0.62 21.41
C ASP A 132 10.98 0.43 20.31
N VAL A 133 11.84 0.40 19.30
CA VAL A 133 11.72 1.17 18.06
C VAL A 133 10.45 0.76 17.32
N ALA A 134 10.26 -0.52 17.07
CA ALA A 134 9.09 -1.04 16.36
C ALA A 134 7.78 -0.66 17.08
N GLU A 135 7.72 -0.71 18.41
CA GLU A 135 6.53 -0.29 19.17
C GLU A 135 6.24 1.21 19.08
N ARG A 136 7.29 2.05 19.10
CA ARG A 136 7.14 3.51 18.89
C ARG A 136 6.67 3.81 17.46
N VAL A 137 7.20 3.11 16.47
CA VAL A 137 6.77 3.24 15.06
C VAL A 137 5.31 2.81 14.90
N LYS A 138 4.88 1.68 15.48
CA LYS A 138 3.46 1.26 15.44
C LYS A 138 2.50 2.28 16.04
N LYS A 139 2.88 2.91 17.16
CA LYS A 139 2.03 3.94 17.81
C LYS A 139 1.91 5.21 16.95
N ARG A 140 3.00 5.63 16.30
CA ARG A 140 3.05 6.86 15.50
C ARG A 140 2.54 6.65 14.06
N PHE A 141 2.72 5.45 13.53
CA PHE A 141 2.37 5.02 12.19
C PHE A 141 1.63 3.67 12.24
N PRO A 142 0.35 3.66 12.64
CA PRO A 142 -0.44 2.42 12.75
C PRO A 142 -0.46 1.58 11.46
N GLN A 143 -0.32 2.23 10.29
CA GLN A 143 -0.22 1.57 8.99
C GLN A 143 0.99 0.63 8.86
N ALA A 144 2.10 0.91 9.54
CA ALA A 144 3.31 0.09 9.50
C ALA A 144 3.18 -1.18 10.37
N THR A 145 2.09 -1.32 11.14
CA THR A 145 1.91 -2.45 12.08
C THR A 145 1.98 -3.79 11.40
N ASN A 146 1.42 -3.93 10.20
CA ASN A 146 1.46 -5.20 9.46
C ASN A 146 2.87 -5.57 9.01
N HIS A 147 3.65 -4.58 8.53
CA HIS A 147 5.06 -4.75 8.18
C HIS A 147 5.88 -5.13 9.43
N LEU A 148 5.56 -4.55 10.60
CA LEU A 148 6.26 -4.79 11.87
C LEU A 148 5.63 -5.89 12.74
N ARG A 149 4.85 -6.83 12.16
CA ARG A 149 4.23 -7.93 12.94
C ARG A 149 5.26 -8.92 13.47
N ARG A 150 6.34 -9.15 12.73
CA ARG A 150 7.32 -10.21 12.99
C ARG A 150 8.72 -9.66 13.11
N VAL A 151 8.84 -8.72 14.05
CA VAL A 151 10.06 -7.97 14.42
C VAL A 151 11.25 -8.91 14.67
N ASP A 152 10.99 -10.10 15.20
CA ASP A 152 11.94 -11.21 15.39
C ASP A 152 12.55 -11.72 14.08
N LYS A 153 11.72 -12.09 13.10
CA LYS A 153 12.24 -12.61 11.82
C LYS A 153 12.81 -11.51 10.94
N LEU A 154 12.24 -10.31 10.99
CA LEU A 154 12.80 -9.16 10.28
C LEU A 154 14.21 -8.84 10.78
N PHE A 155 14.44 -8.88 12.09
CA PHE A 155 15.78 -8.67 12.62
C PHE A 155 16.77 -9.73 12.09
N GLN A 156 16.40 -11.01 12.11
CA GLN A 156 17.26 -12.10 11.63
C GLN A 156 17.51 -12.06 10.12
N GLU A 157 16.51 -11.62 9.34
CA GLU A 157 16.60 -11.54 7.88
C GLU A 157 17.50 -10.38 7.42
N TYR A 158 17.53 -9.29 8.19
CA TYR A 158 18.23 -8.06 7.82
C TYR A 158 19.56 -7.84 8.57
N ASP A 159 19.82 -8.55 9.68
CA ASP A 159 21.15 -8.68 10.28
C ASP A 159 22.01 -9.60 9.41
N ARG A 160 22.45 -9.06 8.26
CA ARG A 160 23.12 -9.80 7.18
C ARG A 160 24.54 -10.18 7.56
N ASP A 161 25.18 -9.32 8.33
CA ASP A 161 26.53 -9.56 8.85
C ASP A 161 26.54 -10.45 10.11
N HIS A 162 25.35 -10.76 10.65
CA HIS A 162 25.15 -11.55 11.87
C HIS A 162 25.88 -10.94 13.08
N SER A 163 25.98 -9.61 13.13
CA SER A 163 26.57 -8.85 14.22
C SER A 163 25.73 -8.91 15.50
N GLY A 164 24.45 -9.31 15.40
CA GLY A 164 23.49 -9.23 16.50
C GLY A 164 22.97 -7.81 16.72
N THR A 165 23.19 -6.91 15.76
CA THR A 165 22.66 -5.55 15.71
C THR A 165 22.19 -5.23 14.30
N LEU A 166 21.30 -4.24 14.15
CA LEU A 166 21.00 -3.66 12.84
C LEU A 166 21.68 -2.30 12.72
N ASP A 167 22.46 -2.12 11.66
CA ASP A 167 23.04 -0.83 11.30
C ASP A 167 22.08 0.07 10.50
N PHE A 168 22.52 1.27 10.11
CA PHE A 168 21.69 2.21 9.38
C PHE A 168 21.23 1.69 8.02
N GLU A 169 22.10 0.99 7.29
CA GLU A 169 21.81 0.50 5.94
C GLU A 169 20.83 -0.68 6.00
N GLU A 170 21.06 -1.62 6.92
CA GLU A 170 20.17 -2.75 7.18
C GLU A 170 18.79 -2.30 7.67
N LEU A 171 18.73 -1.31 8.56
CA LEU A 171 17.47 -0.70 9.00
C LEU A 171 16.76 0.01 7.85
N HIS A 172 17.51 0.77 7.05
CA HIS A 172 16.94 1.47 5.91
C HIS A 172 16.33 0.49 4.91
N GLU A 173 17.02 -0.59 4.57
CA GLU A 173 16.50 -1.63 3.68
C GLU A 173 15.31 -2.41 4.26
N LEU A 174 15.32 -2.73 5.56
CA LEU A 174 14.21 -3.39 6.25
C LEU A 174 12.91 -2.58 6.10
N LEU A 175 13.04 -1.25 6.11
CA LEU A 175 11.92 -0.33 6.25
C LEU A 175 11.44 0.29 4.93
N MET A 176 12.16 0.06 3.83
CA MET A 176 11.81 0.52 2.48
C MET A 176 10.94 -0.47 1.68
N GLN A 177 10.57 -1.64 2.24
CA GLN A 177 9.62 -2.60 1.67
C GLN A 177 8.17 -2.34 2.07
#